data_AF-A0A1H9I381-F1
#
_entry.id   AF-A0A1H9I381-F1
#
_cell.length_a   1.000
_cell.length_b   1.000
_cell.length_c   1.000
_cell.angle_alpha   90.00
_cell.angle_beta   90.00
_cell.angle_gamma   90.00
#
_symmetry.space_group_name_H-M   'P 1'
#
loop_
_entity.id
_entity.type
_entity.pdbx_description
1 polymer ?
#
loop_
_entity_poly.entity_id
_entity_poly.type
_entity_poly.pdbx_seq_one_letter_code
_entity_poly.pdbx_strand_id
1 'polypeptide(L)'
;MEHLTTLKTLHILATALLLLGALGLAGWTWHARRKGDTEAYGKLLRRPLVFVWLLMGLCLLSMPFTGWWLVHLVGWPLGQIWVLASSVIYTLGAFAVWWLVARLNRLRKAEAVGLKFTLALAVFSGVCFLSIAGLMGAKPV
;
A
#
# COMPACT_ATOMS: atom_id res chain seq x y z
N MET A 1 0.58 -29.58 -1.57
CA MET A 1 -0.17 -28.67 -2.47
C MET A 1 -1.05 -27.68 -1.71
N GLU A 2 -1.71 -28.08 -0.62
CA GLU A 2 -2.62 -27.18 0.14
C GLU A 2 -1.95 -25.95 0.76
N HIS A 3 -0.72 -26.09 1.28
CA HIS A 3 0.02 -24.98 1.87
C HIS A 3 0.36 -23.87 0.86
N LEU A 4 0.77 -24.24 -0.35
CA LEU A 4 1.09 -23.29 -1.43
C LEU A 4 -0.15 -22.47 -1.81
N THR A 5 -1.28 -23.15 -2.03
CA THR A 5 -2.54 -22.50 -2.40
C THR A 5 -3.03 -21.56 -1.30
N THR A 6 -2.97 -22.01 -0.04
CA THR A 6 -3.38 -21.20 1.12
C THR A 6 -2.54 -19.93 1.22
N LEU A 7 -1.21 -20.06 1.13
CA LEU A 7 -0.29 -18.92 1.20
C LEU A 7 -0.51 -17.95 0.03
N LYS A 8 -0.70 -18.47 -1.18
CA LYS A 8 -0.97 -17.66 -2.38
C LYS A 8 -2.27 -16.87 -2.23
N THR A 9 -3.33 -17.51 -1.74
CA THR A 9 -4.62 -16.86 -1.48
C THR A 9 -4.48 -15.78 -0.43
N LEU A 10 -3.76 -16.04 0.67
CA LEU A 10 -3.54 -15.04 1.72
C LEU A 10 -2.75 -13.84 1.20
N HIS A 11 -1.72 -14.08 0.39
CA HIS A 11 -0.93 -13.01 -0.23
C HIS A 11 -1.78 -12.15 -1.17
N ILE A 12 -2.57 -12.77 -2.06
CA ILE A 12 -3.46 -12.04 -2.96
C ILE A 12 -4.52 -11.25 -2.17
N LEU A 13 -5.09 -11.84 -1.12
CA LEU A 13 -6.06 -11.19 -0.27
C LEU A 13 -5.46 -9.97 0.44
N ALA A 14 -4.26 -10.09 0.98
CA ALA A 14 -3.56 -8.98 1.62
C ALA A 14 -3.24 -7.86 0.61
N THR A 15 -2.87 -8.19 -0.63
CA THR A 15 -2.69 -7.20 -1.71
C THR A 15 -4.00 -6.50 -2.05
N ALA A 16 -5.09 -7.25 -2.17
CA ALA A 16 -6.41 -6.70 -2.45
C ALA A 16 -6.89 -5.76 -1.32
N LEU A 17 -6.72 -6.17 -0.06
CA LEU A 17 -7.07 -5.35 1.11
C LEU A 17 -6.24 -4.06 1.19
N LEU A 18 -4.93 -4.13 0.86
CA LEU A 18 -4.07 -2.97 0.80
C LEU A 18 -4.56 -1.95 -0.25
N LEU A 19 -4.86 -2.41 -1.46
CA LEU A 19 -5.32 -1.57 -2.58
C LEU A 19 -6.73 -1.01 -2.32
N LEU A 20 -7.66 -1.84 -1.85
CA LEU A 20 -9.02 -1.41 -1.50
C LEU A 20 -9.02 -0.43 -0.34
N GLY A 21 -8.16 -0.62 0.67
CA GLY A 21 -7.98 0.32 1.77
C GLY A 21 -7.49 1.69 1.27
N ALA A 22 -6.49 1.70 0.39
CA ALA A 22 -5.98 2.93 -0.22
C ALA A 22 -7.07 3.66 -1.04
N LEU A 23 -7.81 2.92 -1.88
CA LEU A 23 -8.91 3.46 -2.68
C LEU A 23 -10.05 3.99 -1.79
N GLY A 24 -10.38 3.28 -0.71
CA GLY A 24 -11.39 3.70 0.27
C GLY A 24 -11.01 5.02 0.95
N LEU A 25 -9.76 5.15 1.39
CA LEU A 25 -9.25 6.40 1.98
C LEU A 25 -9.24 7.55 0.97
N ALA A 26 -8.85 7.30 -0.27
CA ALA A 26 -8.86 8.30 -1.34
C ALA A 26 -10.29 8.76 -1.67
N GLY A 27 -11.22 7.82 -1.85
CA GLY A 27 -12.62 8.09 -2.13
C GLY A 27 -13.32 8.83 -1.00
N TRP A 28 -13.06 8.42 0.25
CA TRP A 28 -13.55 9.13 1.44
C TRP A 28 -13.00 10.57 1.49
N THR A 29 -11.70 10.75 1.26
CA THR A 29 -11.07 12.09 1.25
C THR A 29 -11.67 12.97 0.16
N TRP A 30 -11.82 12.45 -1.05
CA TRP A 30 -12.43 13.15 -2.17
C TRP A 30 -13.86 13.63 -1.83
N HIS A 31 -14.67 12.73 -1.29
CA HIS A 31 -16.04 13.05 -0.89
C HIS A 31 -16.10 14.08 0.24
N ALA A 32 -15.25 13.97 1.27
CA ALA A 32 -15.16 14.93 2.36
C ALA A 32 -14.74 16.32 1.85
N ARG A 33 -13.75 16.39 0.95
CA ARG A 33 -13.30 17.65 0.32
C ARG A 33 -14.38 18.29 -0.54
N ARG A 34 -15.17 17.50 -1.29
CA ARG A 34 -16.32 18.01 -2.05
C ARG A 34 -17.42 18.60 -1.16
N LYS A 35 -17.53 18.16 0.09
CA LYS A 35 -18.44 18.72 1.11
C LYS A 35 -17.89 19.94 1.85
N GLY A 36 -16.71 20.44 1.47
CA GLY A 36 -16.08 21.60 2.11
C GLY A 36 -15.35 21.30 3.42
N ASP A 37 -15.10 20.02 3.75
CA ASP A 37 -14.38 19.65 4.96
C ASP A 37 -12.89 20.03 4.87
N THR A 38 -12.52 21.12 5.53
CA THR A 38 -11.15 21.63 5.58
C THR A 38 -10.23 20.72 6.39
N GLU A 39 -10.77 19.93 7.31
CA GLU A 39 -10.03 18.99 8.17
C GLU A 39 -9.93 17.57 7.61
N ALA A 40 -10.44 17.31 6.39
CA ALA A 40 -10.50 15.98 5.79
C ALA A 40 -9.17 15.20 5.91
N TYR A 41 -8.04 15.85 5.65
CA TYR A 41 -6.73 15.21 5.73
C TYR A 41 -6.31 14.83 7.16
N GLY A 42 -6.64 15.65 8.16
CA GLY A 42 -6.32 15.36 9.56
C GLY A 42 -7.16 14.21 10.13
N LYS A 43 -8.37 14.01 9.60
CA LYS A 43 -9.29 12.93 9.99
C LYS A 43 -8.84 11.56 9.50
N LEU A 44 -7.98 11.46 8.49
CA LEU A 44 -7.43 10.18 8.00
C LEU A 44 -6.71 9.37 9.07
N LEU A 45 -6.14 10.03 10.09
CA LEU A 45 -5.46 9.39 11.22
C LEU A 45 -6.27 9.46 12.52
N ARG A 46 -7.60 9.60 12.41
CA ARG A 46 -8.55 9.51 13.51
C ARG A 46 -9.43 8.27 13.33
N ARG A 47 -10.13 7.86 14.39
CA ARG A 47 -11.12 6.79 14.29
C ARG A 47 -12.30 7.26 13.41
N PRO A 48 -12.88 6.38 12.57
CA PRO A 48 -12.55 4.96 12.39
C PRO A 48 -11.42 4.69 11.39
N LEU A 49 -10.96 5.69 10.62
CA LEU A 49 -10.04 5.52 9.49
C LEU A 49 -8.65 4.99 9.89
N VAL A 50 -8.22 5.22 11.14
CA VAL A 50 -7.00 4.62 11.67
C VAL A 50 -6.99 3.08 11.59
N PHE A 51 -8.16 2.42 11.69
CA PHE A 51 -8.24 0.96 11.55
C PHE A 51 -7.92 0.50 10.12
N VAL A 52 -8.28 1.30 9.12
CA VAL A 52 -7.91 1.04 7.71
C VAL A 52 -6.40 1.15 7.54
N TRP A 53 -5.78 2.19 8.11
CA TRP A 53 -4.32 2.33 8.10
C TRP A 53 -3.60 1.17 8.80
N LEU A 54 -4.12 0.71 9.94
CA LEU A 54 -3.53 -0.44 10.66
C LEU A 54 -3.65 -1.73 9.83
N LEU A 55 -4.81 -1.98 9.23
CA LEU A 55 -5.02 -3.12 8.34
C LEU A 55 -4.07 -3.05 7.14
N MET A 56 -3.99 -1.90 6.47
CA MET A 56 -3.07 -1.68 5.36
C MET A 56 -1.61 -1.87 5.78
N GLY A 57 -1.23 -1.36 6.96
CA GLY A 57 0.12 -1.54 7.51
C GLY A 57 0.46 -3.00 7.77
N LEU A 58 -0.50 -3.78 8.29
CA LEU A 58 -0.35 -5.22 8.49
C LEU A 58 -0.20 -5.96 7.15
N CYS A 59 -1.07 -5.66 6.18
CA CYS A 59 -1.00 -6.24 4.84
C CYS A 59 0.35 -5.92 4.19
N LEU A 60 0.76 -4.66 4.22
CA LEU A 60 2.03 -4.19 3.68
C LEU A 60 3.20 -4.96 4.33
N LEU A 61 3.28 -4.99 5.65
CA LEU A 61 4.35 -5.68 6.38
C LEU A 61 4.40 -7.18 6.08
N SER A 62 3.27 -7.82 5.81
CA SER A 62 3.21 -9.25 5.46
C SER A 62 3.71 -9.59 4.05
N MET A 63 3.69 -8.63 3.13
CA MET A 63 4.04 -8.83 1.70
C MET A 63 5.43 -9.41 1.46
N PRO A 64 6.54 -8.86 2.01
CA PRO A 64 7.88 -9.37 1.73
C PRO A 64 8.06 -10.82 2.19
N PHE A 65 7.49 -11.17 3.34
CA PHE A 65 7.59 -12.53 3.90
C PHE A 65 6.77 -13.52 3.08
N THR A 66 5.50 -13.20 2.81
CA THR A 66 4.61 -14.09 2.07
C THR A 66 5.02 -14.21 0.59
N GLY A 67 5.52 -13.14 -0.02
CA GLY A 67 6.06 -13.15 -1.38
C GLY A 67 7.35 -13.96 -1.51
N TRP A 68 8.31 -13.77 -0.60
CA TRP A 68 9.55 -14.57 -0.55
C TRP A 68 9.24 -16.06 -0.36
N TRP A 69 8.35 -16.39 0.57
CA TRP A 69 7.98 -17.77 0.86
C TRP A 69 7.33 -18.44 -0.36
N LEU A 70 6.49 -17.72 -1.11
CA LEU A 70 5.92 -18.22 -2.37
C LEU A 70 6.99 -18.54 -3.41
N VAL A 71 7.94 -17.64 -3.63
CA VAL A 71 9.04 -17.85 -4.58
C VAL A 71 9.89 -19.05 -4.17
N HIS A 72 10.17 -19.19 -2.87
CA HIS A 72 10.90 -20.33 -2.32
C HIS A 72 10.17 -21.67 -2.52
N LEU A 73 8.87 -21.74 -2.23
CA LEU A 73 8.08 -22.96 -2.41
C LEU A 73 7.93 -23.38 -3.89
N VAL A 74 7.92 -22.42 -4.80
CA VAL A 74 7.87 -22.69 -6.25
C VAL A 74 9.26 -23.08 -6.80
N GLY A 75 10.34 -22.80 -6.06
CA GLY A 75 11.72 -23.07 -6.48
C GLY A 75 12.27 -22.02 -7.47
N TRP A 76 11.68 -20.83 -7.50
CA TRP A 76 12.11 -19.77 -8.40
C TRP A 76 13.34 -19.02 -7.86
N PRO A 77 14.30 -18.64 -8.72
CA PRO A 77 15.46 -17.87 -8.28
C PRO A 77 15.05 -16.43 -7.94
N LEU A 78 15.56 -15.90 -6.82
CA LEU A 78 15.29 -14.51 -6.41
C LEU A 78 15.84 -13.46 -7.39
N GLY A 79 16.79 -13.85 -8.25
CA GLY A 79 17.37 -13.00 -9.30
C GLY A 79 16.47 -12.78 -10.51
N GLN A 80 15.25 -13.34 -10.54
CA GLN A 80 14.29 -13.06 -11.60
C GLN A 80 13.98 -11.56 -11.66
N ILE A 81 14.06 -10.97 -12.85
CA ILE A 81 13.92 -9.51 -13.03
C ILE A 81 12.60 -9.00 -12.46
N TRP A 82 11.49 -9.73 -12.61
CA TRP A 82 10.20 -9.32 -12.07
C TRP A 82 10.16 -9.36 -10.52
N VAL A 83 10.90 -10.28 -9.88
CA VAL A 83 11.03 -10.34 -8.40
C VAL A 83 11.85 -9.15 -7.91
N LEU A 84 13.00 -8.90 -8.54
CA LEU A 84 13.88 -7.79 -8.19
C LEU A 84 13.19 -6.44 -8.41
N ALA A 85 12.57 -6.23 -9.57
CA ALA A 85 11.81 -5.03 -9.88
C ALA A 85 10.68 -4.81 -8.87
N SER A 86 9.91 -5.86 -8.55
CA SER A 86 8.85 -5.77 -7.54
C SER A 86 9.41 -5.41 -6.15
N SER A 87 10.57 -5.94 -5.78
CA SER A 87 11.21 -5.66 -4.49
C SER A 87 11.69 -4.21 -4.37
N VAL A 88 12.26 -3.66 -5.45
CA VAL A 88 12.67 -2.25 -5.51
C VAL A 88 11.45 -1.33 -5.44
N ILE A 89 10.43 -1.58 -6.28
CA ILE A 89 9.19 -0.79 -6.30
C ILE A 89 8.50 -0.86 -4.94
N TYR A 90 8.48 -2.03 -4.30
CA TYR A 90 7.91 -2.22 -2.97
C TYR A 90 8.61 -1.37 -1.92
N THR A 91 9.94 -1.36 -1.91
CA THR A 91 10.74 -0.58 -0.96
C THR A 91 10.47 0.91 -1.11
N LEU A 92 10.44 1.41 -2.35
CA LEU A 92 10.14 2.81 -2.65
C LEU A 92 8.71 3.18 -2.25
N GLY A 93 7.73 2.32 -2.60
CA GLY A 93 6.33 2.51 -2.24
C GLY A 93 6.10 2.49 -0.72
N ALA A 94 6.74 1.55 -0.01
CA ALA A 94 6.64 1.45 1.46
C ALA A 94 7.24 2.68 2.15
N PHE A 95 8.39 3.17 1.69
CA PHE A 95 8.99 4.40 2.20
C PHE A 95 8.11 5.62 1.92
N ALA A 96 7.53 5.70 0.73
CA ALA A 96 6.61 6.78 0.36
C ALA A 96 5.33 6.77 1.22
N VAL A 97 4.74 5.59 1.51
CA VAL A 97 3.60 5.46 2.43
C VAL A 97 3.98 5.88 3.84
N TRP A 98 5.12 5.42 4.34
CA TRP A 98 5.59 5.81 5.68
C TRP A 98 5.73 7.33 5.80
N TRP A 99 6.33 7.97 4.79
CA TRP A 99 6.46 9.43 4.75
C TRP A 99 5.08 10.10 4.61
N LEU A 100 4.18 9.58 3.76
CA LEU A 100 2.82 10.08 3.64
C LEU A 100 2.11 10.09 5.00
N VAL A 101 2.17 8.98 5.75
CA VAL A 101 1.56 8.88 7.09
C VAL A 101 2.17 9.89 8.05
N ALA A 102 3.50 10.07 8.03
CA ALA A 102 4.16 11.10 8.83
C ALA A 102 3.65 12.52 8.50
N ARG A 103 3.45 12.84 7.21
CA ARG A 103 2.91 14.14 6.79
C ARG A 103 1.42 14.30 7.14
N LEU A 104 0.63 13.23 7.04
CA LEU A 104 -0.77 13.24 7.50
C LEU A 104 -0.84 13.47 9.02
N ASN A 105 0.11 12.95 9.80
CA ASN A 105 0.17 13.18 11.24
C ASN A 105 0.49 14.64 11.58
N ARG A 106 1.38 15.27 10.80
CA ARG A 106 1.65 16.71 10.91
C ARG A 106 0.41 17.54 10.58
N LEU A 107 -0.33 17.19 9.52
CA LEU A 107 -1.62 17.83 9.20
C LEU A 107 -2.65 17.64 10.32
N ARG A 108 -2.71 16.45 10.94
CA ARG A 108 -3.56 16.19 12.11
C ARG A 108 -3.24 17.09 13.30
N LYS A 109 -1.96 17.46 13.47
CA LYS A 109 -1.46 18.37 14.50
C LYS A 109 -1.55 19.86 14.11
N ALA A 110 -2.23 20.18 13.00
CA ALA A 110 -2.35 21.53 12.45
C ALA A 110 -1.01 22.19 12.09
N GLU A 111 0.03 21.40 11.78
CA GLU A 111 1.30 21.92 11.28
C GLU A 111 1.20 22.28 9.79
N ALA A 112 1.94 23.31 9.37
CA ALA A 112 2.03 23.72 7.98
C ALA A 112 2.74 22.65 7.13
N VAL A 113 2.03 22.09 6.16
CA VAL A 113 2.49 21.00 5.30
C VAL A 113 1.96 21.24 3.88
N GLY A 114 2.85 21.30 2.88
CA GLY A 114 2.45 21.46 1.49
C GLY A 114 1.61 20.29 0.97
N LEU A 115 0.33 20.54 0.66
CA LEU A 115 -0.64 19.53 0.24
C LEU A 115 -0.31 18.89 -1.12
N LYS A 116 0.25 19.66 -2.06
CA LYS A 116 0.65 19.15 -3.38
C LYS A 116 1.65 17.99 -3.26
N PHE A 117 2.66 18.15 -2.39
CA PHE A 117 3.64 17.09 -2.14
C PHE A 117 3.04 15.90 -1.38
N THR A 118 2.06 16.12 -0.49
CA THR A 118 1.36 15.01 0.20
C THR A 118 0.55 14.19 -0.80
N LEU A 119 -0.14 14.87 -1.71
CA LEU A 119 -0.87 14.22 -2.80
C LEU A 119 0.06 13.47 -3.74
N ALA A 120 1.21 14.06 -4.10
CA ALA A 120 2.22 13.41 -4.93
C ALA A 120 2.73 12.11 -4.28
N LEU A 121 3.02 12.12 -2.98
CA LEU A 121 3.39 10.90 -2.23
C LEU A 121 2.29 9.85 -2.26
N ALA A 122 1.02 10.25 -2.09
CA ALA A 122 -0.11 9.33 -2.14
C ALA A 122 -0.28 8.69 -3.53
N VAL A 123 -0.21 9.51 -4.59
CA VAL A 123 -0.29 9.01 -5.98
C VAL A 123 0.89 8.10 -6.29
N PHE A 124 2.11 8.52 -5.97
CA PHE A 124 3.33 7.73 -6.19
C PHE A 124 3.23 6.37 -5.48
N SER A 125 2.84 6.36 -4.21
CA SER A 125 2.63 5.11 -3.45
C SER A 125 1.60 4.20 -4.12
N GLY A 126 0.46 4.76 -4.53
CA GLY A 126 -0.59 4.01 -5.22
C GLY A 126 -0.12 3.39 -6.53
N VAL A 127 0.63 4.15 -7.33
CA VAL A 127 1.23 3.66 -8.58
C VAL A 127 2.21 2.53 -8.30
N CYS A 128 3.10 2.65 -7.30
CA CYS A 128 4.04 1.58 -6.94
C CYS A 128 3.33 0.25 -6.65
N PHE A 129 2.29 0.25 -5.79
CA PHE A 129 1.61 -1.00 -5.44
C PHE A 129 0.75 -1.56 -6.58
N LEU A 130 0.17 -0.71 -7.42
CA LEU A 130 -0.51 -1.14 -8.64
C LEU A 130 0.46 -1.77 -9.65
N SER A 131 1.65 -1.19 -9.82
CA SER A 131 2.69 -1.74 -10.68
C SER A 131 3.15 -3.12 -10.21
N ILE A 132 3.32 -3.32 -8.89
CA ILE A 132 3.66 -4.64 -8.33
C ILE A 132 2.56 -5.65 -8.63
N ALA A 133 1.29 -5.29 -8.40
CA ALA A 133 0.16 -6.16 -8.71
C ALA A 133 0.12 -6.54 -10.21
N GLY A 134 0.42 -5.60 -11.10
CA GLY A 134 0.54 -5.86 -12.54
C GLY A 134 1.71 -6.79 -12.90
N LEU A 135 2.89 -6.58 -12.31
CA LEU A 135 4.07 -7.43 -12.51
C LEU A 135 3.81 -8.87 -12.07
N MET A 136 3.03 -9.08 -11.00
CA MET A 136 2.63 -10.43 -10.56
C MET A 136 1.70 -11.14 -11.54
N GLY A 137 0.89 -10.39 -12.29
CA GLY A 137 0.03 -10.93 -13.33
C GLY A 137 0.77 -11.24 -14.64
N ALA A 138 1.80 -10.44 -14.95
CA ALA A 138 2.58 -10.54 -16.20
C ALA A 138 3.82 -11.44 -16.10
N LYS A 139 4.00 -12.17 -15.00
CA LYS A 139 5.15 -13.06 -14.80
C LYS A 139 5.23 -14.13 -15.91
N PRO A 140 6.43 -14.46 -16.39
CA PRO A 140 6.59 -15.51 -17.41
C PRO A 140 6.06 -16.84 -16.88
N VAL A 141 5.32 -17.56 -17.74
CA VAL A 141 4.81 -18.92 -17.47
C VAL A 141 5.91 -19.94 -17.46
#